data_AF-A0A0A9WVL4-F1
#
_entry.id   AF-A0A0A9WVL4-F1
#
_cell.length_a   1.000
_cell.length_b   1.000
_cell.length_c   1.000
_cell.angle_alpha   90.00
_cell.angle_beta   90.00
_cell.angle_gamma   90.00
#
_symmetry.space_group_name_H-M   'P 1'
#
loop_
_entity.id
_entity.type
_entity.pdbx_description
1 polymer ?
#
loop_
_entity_poly.entity_id
_entity_poly.type
_entity_poly.pdbx_seq_one_letter_code
_entity_poly.pdbx_strand_id
1 'polypeptide(L)'
;FLVSGLGSSSSGVTKLRCYTKFSSHAVPNLSILAISLNSRSFPVPEFTLKTMTSPKSSDEKQEEFEARLEQRLLGSAKLQGVIPKKRNDVVKWNGWGYNDSKFVVKPGPVVAFTGNRYPIGELDLPGFTQWVINTFDIDILRKNPSAPLPPPEAYPKPNVPEEFLEVVEKSGISFSLEGEDRLMRCHGQTLHDIYTLRFDLQKSIPKIPDIVVWPETHDHVVKLVEMADKLGLVVIPYGGGTSVSGAVTCPNNELRPIISLDTTQMNQIFWLDRKNLLICCQCGLVGQDLERYVQSRGFTVGHEPDSYEFSTVGGWVATRASGMKKNVYGNIEDLLVSAKMVTPRGVLQRKGLTPRQSIGPDFNHVILGSEGTLGVVTEVVLKIRPVAEVRKYGSAVFPTFSDGVNCMREIAKQRCQPASIRLMDNEQFRFGQALKPPGGYLGSFSEAVKKAYLSNVKRFDLNMICVATLLFEGTKKSVEQQEAKIYEIVKQFGGMPGGEKNGERGYMLTFVIAYIRDIGWSSTL
;
A
#
# COMPACT_ATOMS: atom_id res chain seq x y z
N PHE A 1 1.47 -1.20 -35.26
CA PHE A 1 0.90 -0.63 -36.50
C PHE A 1 -0.22 0.31 -36.11
N LEU A 2 -0.08 1.59 -36.46
CA LEU A 2 -1.08 2.63 -36.25
C LEU A 2 -1.24 3.31 -37.60
N VAL A 3 -2.46 3.32 -38.15
CA VAL A 3 -2.81 4.10 -39.34
C VAL A 3 -4.07 4.88 -39.00
N SER A 4 -3.92 6.20 -38.96
CA SER A 4 -5.01 7.15 -38.83
C SER A 4 -5.70 7.35 -40.18
N GLY A 5 -7.02 7.27 -40.23
CA GLY A 5 -7.81 7.59 -41.41
C GLY A 5 -9.19 8.12 -41.03
N LEU A 6 -9.34 9.44 -41.02
CA LEU A 6 -10.64 10.11 -41.04
C LEU A 6 -10.96 10.45 -42.49
N GLY A 7 -12.13 10.00 -43.00
CA GLY A 7 -12.50 10.19 -44.41
C GLY A 7 -13.92 9.68 -44.68
N SER A 8 -14.88 10.59 -44.62
CA SER A 8 -16.32 10.42 -44.77
C SER A 8 -16.83 9.61 -45.98
N SER A 9 -17.94 8.87 -45.75
CA SER A 9 -19.25 9.01 -46.43
C SER A 9 -19.91 7.72 -46.96
N SER A 10 -21.24 7.78 -47.01
CA SER A 10 -22.24 6.95 -47.72
C SER A 10 -22.38 5.43 -47.45
N SER A 11 -23.51 5.11 -46.82
CA SER A 11 -24.45 4.00 -47.14
C SER A 11 -23.93 2.72 -47.82
N GLY A 12 -24.00 1.58 -47.10
CA GLY A 12 -23.90 0.25 -47.70
C GLY A 12 -24.14 -0.89 -46.70
N VAL A 13 -25.36 -1.42 -46.63
CA VAL A 13 -25.63 -2.66 -45.87
C VAL A 13 -25.15 -3.85 -46.69
N THR A 14 -24.09 -4.53 -46.25
CA THR A 14 -23.67 -5.81 -46.86
C THR A 14 -23.35 -6.85 -45.79
N LYS A 15 -24.12 -7.94 -45.78
CA LYS A 15 -23.83 -9.15 -44.99
C LYS A 15 -22.59 -9.84 -45.55
N LEU A 16 -21.57 -10.07 -44.73
CA LEU A 16 -20.45 -10.95 -45.08
C LEU A 16 -20.68 -12.35 -44.50
N ARG A 17 -20.92 -13.32 -45.39
CA ARG A 17 -21.01 -14.74 -45.07
C ARG A 17 -19.62 -15.34 -44.87
N CYS A 18 -19.50 -16.22 -43.89
CA CYS A 18 -18.34 -17.07 -43.70
C CYS A 18 -18.26 -18.11 -44.83
N TYR A 19 -17.06 -18.36 -45.37
CA TYR A 19 -16.77 -19.55 -46.18
C TYR A 19 -15.37 -20.08 -45.86
N THR A 20 -15.33 -21.26 -45.25
CA THR A 20 -14.16 -22.12 -45.17
C THR A 20 -14.13 -23.06 -46.38
N LYS A 21 -12.94 -23.30 -46.95
CA LYS A 21 -12.69 -24.51 -47.75
C LYS A 21 -11.21 -24.88 -47.75
N PHE A 22 -10.93 -26.11 -47.32
CA PHE A 22 -9.62 -26.76 -47.49
C PHE A 22 -9.48 -27.28 -48.93
N SER A 23 -8.23 -27.39 -49.40
CA SER A 23 -7.85 -28.23 -50.54
C SER A 23 -6.43 -28.78 -50.33
N SER A 24 -6.29 -30.09 -50.39
CA SER A 24 -5.01 -30.82 -50.49
C SER A 24 -4.53 -30.90 -51.95
N HIS A 25 -3.25 -31.22 -52.19
CA HIS A 25 -2.69 -32.05 -53.31
C HIS A 25 -1.14 -32.01 -53.31
N ALA A 26 -0.48 -32.86 -54.12
CA ALA A 26 0.97 -33.15 -54.13
C ALA A 26 1.45 -33.60 -55.55
N VAL A 27 2.73 -33.87 -55.90
CA VAL A 27 3.89 -34.23 -55.05
C VAL A 27 5.25 -33.52 -55.34
N PRO A 28 6.11 -33.89 -56.31
CA PRO A 28 7.47 -34.29 -55.90
C PRO A 28 8.69 -33.61 -56.58
N ASN A 29 9.86 -33.87 -55.97
CA ASN A 29 11.20 -34.19 -56.54
C ASN A 29 12.43 -33.30 -56.23
N LEU A 30 13.37 -33.95 -55.54
CA LEU A 30 14.85 -33.96 -55.63
C LEU A 30 15.65 -32.68 -56.00
N SER A 31 16.69 -32.43 -55.18
CA SER A 31 18.10 -32.54 -55.63
C SER A 31 19.06 -32.74 -54.44
N ILE A 32 20.12 -33.51 -54.65
CA ILE A 32 21.13 -33.91 -53.65
C ILE A 32 22.41 -33.10 -53.88
N LEU A 33 23.12 -32.71 -52.81
CA LEU A 33 24.53 -32.37 -52.90
C LEU A 33 25.32 -33.17 -51.85
N ALA A 34 26.25 -34.00 -52.31
CA ALA A 34 27.15 -34.77 -51.45
C ALA A 34 28.51 -34.07 -51.34
N ILE A 35 29.10 -34.07 -50.14
CA ILE A 35 30.53 -33.76 -49.93
C ILE A 35 31.13 -34.90 -49.10
N SER A 36 32.31 -35.36 -49.52
CA SER A 36 32.95 -36.58 -49.03
C SER A 36 33.40 -36.52 -47.57
N LEU A 37 33.31 -37.68 -46.92
CA LEU A 37 33.93 -37.97 -45.62
C LEU A 37 35.47 -37.90 -45.70
N ASN A 38 36.09 -37.63 -44.54
CA ASN A 38 37.49 -37.95 -44.30
C ASN A 38 37.57 -38.71 -42.97
N SER A 39 38.20 -39.89 -42.99
CA SER A 39 38.04 -40.92 -41.95
C SER A 39 38.98 -40.73 -40.76
N ARG A 40 38.43 -40.72 -39.53
CA ARG A 40 39.16 -41.06 -38.30
C ARG A 40 38.31 -41.99 -37.44
N SER A 41 38.85 -43.16 -37.16
CA SER A 41 38.27 -44.19 -36.29
C SER A 41 38.39 -43.78 -34.83
N PHE A 42 37.28 -43.88 -34.09
CA PHE A 42 37.25 -43.80 -32.63
C PHE A 42 36.70 -45.12 -32.07
N PRO A 43 37.21 -45.62 -30.93
CA PRO A 43 36.78 -46.89 -30.37
C PRO A 43 35.35 -46.81 -29.80
N VAL A 44 34.59 -47.89 -29.96
CA VAL A 44 33.23 -48.05 -29.42
C VAL A 44 33.31 -48.35 -27.92
N PRO A 45 32.63 -47.60 -27.04
CA PRO A 45 32.51 -47.96 -25.62
C PRO A 45 31.49 -49.09 -25.42
N GLU A 46 31.80 -50.06 -24.56
CA GLU A 46 30.81 -51.02 -24.08
C GLU A 46 29.72 -50.31 -23.26
N PHE A 47 28.47 -50.39 -23.72
CA PHE A 47 27.33 -49.91 -22.95
C PHE A 47 26.87 -50.98 -21.95
N THR A 48 27.31 -50.84 -20.69
CA THR A 48 26.69 -51.60 -19.60
C THR A 48 25.26 -51.12 -19.39
N LEU A 49 24.28 -51.98 -19.68
CA LEU A 49 22.86 -51.73 -19.42
C LEU A 49 22.61 -51.63 -17.90
N LYS A 50 22.62 -50.40 -17.37
CA LYS A 50 21.99 -50.11 -16.08
C LYS A 50 20.50 -50.37 -16.23
N THR A 51 19.98 -51.33 -15.47
CA THR A 51 18.55 -51.56 -15.31
C THR A 51 17.87 -50.25 -14.96
N MET A 52 16.97 -49.77 -15.82
CA MET A 52 16.14 -48.61 -15.48
C MET A 52 15.28 -48.99 -14.28
N THR A 53 15.42 -48.25 -13.18
CA THR A 53 14.44 -48.27 -12.10
C THR A 53 13.07 -47.96 -12.69
N SER A 54 12.04 -48.70 -12.29
CA SER A 54 10.68 -48.53 -12.78
C SER A 54 10.25 -47.05 -12.71
N PRO A 55 9.59 -46.51 -13.75
CA PRO A 55 9.11 -45.14 -13.70
C PRO A 55 8.13 -45.00 -12.53
N LYS A 56 8.44 -44.09 -11.60
CA LYS A 56 7.60 -43.79 -10.43
C LYS A 56 6.13 -43.64 -10.83
N SER A 57 5.23 -44.14 -9.99
CA SER A 57 3.77 -44.04 -10.23
C SER A 57 3.32 -42.57 -10.30
N SER A 58 2.09 -42.32 -10.76
CA SER A 58 1.48 -40.98 -10.67
C SER A 58 1.52 -40.45 -9.24
N ASP A 59 1.29 -41.34 -8.29
CA ASP A 59 1.00 -41.01 -6.90
C ASP A 59 2.33 -40.77 -6.15
N GLU A 60 3.37 -41.58 -6.40
CA GLU A 60 4.74 -41.32 -5.93
C GLU A 60 5.32 -40.01 -6.48
N LYS A 61 4.94 -39.62 -7.71
CA LYS A 61 5.32 -38.32 -8.29
C LYS A 61 4.55 -37.17 -7.67
N GLN A 62 3.29 -37.38 -7.30
CA GLN A 62 2.48 -36.40 -6.57
C GLN A 62 3.04 -36.23 -5.14
N GLU A 63 3.27 -37.31 -4.40
CA GLU A 63 3.85 -37.28 -3.05
C GLU A 63 5.25 -36.64 -3.03
N GLU A 64 6.12 -36.97 -4.00
CA GLU A 64 7.43 -36.29 -4.11
C GLU A 64 7.28 -34.80 -4.51
N PHE A 65 6.25 -34.43 -5.27
CA PHE A 65 5.95 -33.04 -5.57
C PHE A 65 5.43 -32.28 -4.35
N GLU A 66 4.48 -32.83 -3.59
CA GLU A 66 3.95 -32.24 -2.36
C GLU A 66 5.04 -32.12 -1.28
N ALA A 67 5.85 -33.17 -1.05
CA ALA A 67 6.96 -33.10 -0.09
C ALA A 67 8.01 -32.04 -0.46
N ARG A 68 8.27 -31.84 -1.76
CA ARG A 68 9.11 -30.73 -2.26
C ARG A 68 8.41 -29.37 -2.18
N LEU A 69 7.08 -29.34 -2.14
CA LEU A 69 6.27 -28.14 -1.89
C LEU A 69 6.35 -27.76 -0.41
N GLU A 70 6.19 -28.72 0.51
CA GLU A 70 6.27 -28.51 1.96
C GLU A 70 7.66 -28.03 2.40
N GLN A 71 8.75 -28.60 1.88
CA GLN A 71 10.10 -28.09 2.18
C GLN A 71 10.36 -26.67 1.64
N ARG A 72 9.61 -26.24 0.63
CA ARG A 72 9.77 -24.98 -0.09
C ARG A 72 8.92 -23.85 0.51
N LEU A 73 7.71 -24.19 0.95
CA LEU A 73 6.75 -23.27 1.53
C LEU A 73 7.02 -23.16 3.04
N LEU A 74 7.19 -21.94 3.54
CA LEU A 74 6.98 -21.74 4.96
C LEU A 74 5.48 -21.88 5.23
N GLY A 75 5.13 -22.76 6.17
CA GLY A 75 3.76 -23.14 6.48
C GLY A 75 2.89 -21.98 6.95
N SER A 76 1.58 -22.25 7.01
CA SER A 76 0.58 -21.24 7.34
C SER A 76 0.77 -20.64 8.74
N ALA A 77 0.37 -19.38 8.90
CA ALA A 77 0.45 -18.67 10.17
C ALA A 77 -0.72 -17.67 10.30
N LYS A 78 -1.52 -17.79 11.36
CA LYS A 78 -2.47 -16.75 11.78
C LYS A 78 -1.68 -15.67 12.52
N LEU A 79 -1.79 -14.41 12.11
CA LEU A 79 -1.10 -13.30 12.79
C LEU A 79 -2.01 -12.67 13.84
N GLN A 80 -1.41 -12.22 14.95
CA GLN A 80 -2.06 -11.29 15.87
C GLN A 80 -2.00 -9.89 15.24
N GLY A 81 -3.11 -9.43 14.66
CA GLY A 81 -3.18 -8.13 14.00
C GLY A 81 -3.16 -6.95 14.99
N VAL A 82 -2.57 -5.82 14.59
CA VAL A 82 -2.56 -4.58 15.39
C VAL A 82 -3.93 -3.89 15.53
N ILE A 83 -4.91 -4.24 14.68
CA ILE A 83 -6.28 -3.72 14.76
C ILE A 83 -7.19 -4.76 15.44
N PRO A 84 -7.61 -4.54 16.70
CA PRO A 84 -8.61 -5.38 17.36
C PRO A 84 -10.03 -5.10 16.82
N LYS A 85 -10.99 -5.99 17.16
CA LYS A 85 -12.41 -5.80 16.84
C LYS A 85 -12.94 -4.47 17.40
N LYS A 86 -12.72 -4.20 18.69
CA LYS A 86 -12.98 -2.90 19.33
C LYS A 86 -11.83 -1.92 19.04
N ARG A 87 -11.93 -1.20 17.93
CA ARG A 87 -10.83 -0.32 17.46
C ARG A 87 -10.50 0.80 18.44
N ASN A 88 -11.50 1.31 19.17
CA ASN A 88 -11.38 2.41 20.14
C ASN A 88 -10.39 2.13 21.28
N ASP A 89 -10.10 0.85 21.57
CA ASP A 89 -9.12 0.46 22.59
C ASP A 89 -7.68 0.90 22.21
N VAL A 90 -7.39 0.99 20.90
CA VAL A 90 -6.03 1.18 20.37
C VAL A 90 -5.90 2.41 19.46
N VAL A 91 -6.93 2.70 18.66
CA VAL A 91 -6.96 3.73 17.61
C VAL A 91 -7.98 4.80 17.99
N LYS A 92 -7.68 6.07 17.67
CA LYS A 92 -8.60 7.19 17.93
C LYS A 92 -9.88 7.06 17.13
N TRP A 93 -10.99 7.38 17.77
CA TRP A 93 -12.31 7.34 17.14
C TRP A 93 -12.65 8.59 16.32
N ASN A 94 -11.98 9.72 16.56
CA ASN A 94 -12.25 11.03 15.92
C ASN A 94 -11.01 11.69 15.30
N GLY A 95 -10.05 10.88 14.83
CA GLY A 95 -8.77 11.37 14.34
C GLY A 95 -7.92 10.30 13.66
N TRP A 96 -6.61 10.55 13.58
CA TRP A 96 -5.64 9.62 12.99
C TRP A 96 -4.88 8.83 14.05
N GLY A 97 -4.72 7.54 13.80
CA GLY A 97 -3.72 6.69 14.44
C GLY A 97 -3.96 6.36 15.91
N TYR A 98 -2.89 5.93 16.58
CA TYR A 98 -2.95 5.37 17.93
C TYR A 98 -3.38 6.38 19.01
N ASN A 99 -4.12 5.90 20.02
CA ASN A 99 -4.63 6.71 21.14
C ASN A 99 -3.52 7.40 21.96
N ASP A 100 -2.38 6.71 22.13
CA ASP A 100 -1.21 7.19 22.88
C ASP A 100 -0.39 8.26 22.14
N SER A 101 -0.64 8.44 20.84
CA SER A 101 0.19 9.22 19.93
C SER A 101 -0.57 10.45 19.43
N LYS A 102 -0.24 11.64 19.93
CA LYS A 102 -0.86 12.91 19.51
C LYS A 102 0.03 14.10 19.81
N PHE A 103 -0.14 15.16 19.02
CA PHE A 103 0.37 16.47 19.40
C PHE A 103 -0.51 17.09 20.50
N VAL A 104 0.12 17.73 21.48
CA VAL A 104 -0.54 18.43 22.61
C VAL A 104 0.14 19.76 22.89
N VAL A 105 -0.61 20.75 23.36
CA VAL A 105 -0.07 22.02 23.86
C VAL A 105 0.12 21.93 25.38
N LYS A 106 1.37 22.04 25.84
CA LYS A 106 1.73 22.08 27.28
C LYS A 106 1.45 23.47 27.88
N PRO A 107 1.29 23.59 29.22
CA PRO A 107 1.02 24.88 29.89
C PRO A 107 2.08 25.98 29.72
N GLY A 108 3.29 25.64 29.28
CA GLY A 108 4.35 26.60 28.95
C GLY A 108 4.34 26.99 27.46
N PRO A 109 3.18 27.37 26.90
CA PRO A 109 2.79 27.34 25.47
C PRO A 109 3.73 26.62 24.48
N VAL A 110 4.02 25.34 24.69
CA VAL A 110 4.87 24.54 23.79
C VAL A 110 4.12 23.31 23.29
N VAL A 111 4.17 23.09 21.98
CA VAL A 111 3.67 21.87 21.35
C VAL A 111 4.65 20.73 21.62
N ALA A 112 4.13 19.58 22.04
CA ALA A 112 4.88 18.34 22.24
C ALA A 112 4.14 17.16 21.58
N PHE A 113 4.83 16.04 21.37
CA PHE A 113 4.22 14.79 20.90
C PHE A 113 4.17 13.74 22.02
N THR A 114 3.04 13.05 22.20
CA THR A 114 2.86 12.05 23.27
C THR A 114 3.24 10.63 22.85
N GLY A 115 3.58 9.79 23.83
CA GLY A 115 3.92 8.38 23.61
C GLY A 115 5.28 8.19 22.95
N ASN A 116 5.74 6.94 22.86
CA ASN A 116 7.09 6.57 22.42
C ASN A 116 7.15 5.72 21.14
N ARG A 117 6.04 5.64 20.38
CA ARG A 117 5.96 4.88 19.11
C ARG A 117 6.84 5.45 18.00
N TYR A 118 7.03 6.77 18.00
CA TYR A 118 7.77 7.49 16.96
C TYR A 118 8.99 8.21 17.58
N PRO A 119 10.10 8.42 16.84
CA PRO A 119 11.31 9.06 17.38
C PRO A 119 11.16 10.51 17.86
N ILE A 120 10.03 11.18 17.59
CA ILE A 120 9.72 12.51 18.15
C ILE A 120 8.90 12.45 19.45
N GLY A 121 8.61 11.24 19.93
CA GLY A 121 7.80 10.97 21.10
C GLY A 121 8.39 11.53 22.40
N GLU A 122 7.52 12.10 23.23
CA GLU A 122 7.83 12.75 24.52
C GLU A 122 8.70 14.01 24.41
N LEU A 123 9.01 14.47 23.20
CA LEU A 123 9.84 15.66 22.95
C LEU A 123 9.00 16.94 22.83
N ASP A 124 9.57 18.03 23.35
CA ASP A 124 9.09 19.39 23.13
C ASP A 124 9.54 19.93 21.77
N LEU A 125 8.64 20.63 21.07
CA LEU A 125 8.84 21.11 19.71
C LEU A 125 8.65 22.64 19.64
N PRO A 126 9.52 23.43 20.29
CA PRO A 126 9.41 24.90 20.31
C PRO A 126 9.57 25.52 18.91
N GLY A 127 10.40 24.91 18.04
CA GLY A 127 10.53 25.34 16.65
C GLY A 127 9.21 25.21 15.87
N PHE A 128 8.51 24.10 16.06
CA PHE A 128 7.19 23.85 15.45
C PHE A 128 6.13 24.77 16.04
N THR A 129 6.15 24.98 17.35
CA THR A 129 5.29 25.94 18.07
C THR A 129 5.39 27.33 17.45
N GLN A 130 6.60 27.87 17.30
CA GLN A 130 6.82 29.19 16.70
C GLN A 130 6.44 29.22 15.21
N TRP A 131 6.68 28.13 14.48
CA TRP A 131 6.27 28.03 13.08
C TRP A 131 4.74 28.06 12.92
N VAL A 132 3.99 27.36 13.78
CA VAL A 132 2.52 27.39 13.77
C VAL A 132 2.01 28.81 14.02
N ILE A 133 2.49 29.47 15.08
CA ILE A 133 2.10 30.86 15.41
C ILE A 133 2.40 31.80 14.24
N ASN A 134 3.62 31.76 13.69
CA ASN A 134 4.03 32.65 12.61
C ASN A 134 3.36 32.37 11.25
N THR A 135 2.83 31.16 11.04
CA THR A 135 2.24 30.75 9.74
C THR A 135 0.72 30.96 9.71
N PHE A 136 0.05 30.78 10.85
CA PHE A 136 -1.42 30.82 10.93
C PHE A 136 -1.98 31.97 11.77
N ASP A 137 -1.14 32.72 12.48
CA ASP A 137 -1.55 33.85 13.36
C ASP A 137 -2.61 33.45 14.41
N ILE A 138 -2.40 32.29 15.05
CA ILE A 138 -3.32 31.71 16.05
C ILE A 138 -2.79 31.76 17.48
N ASP A 139 -3.71 31.96 18.43
CA ASP A 139 -3.46 31.62 19.84
C ASP A 139 -3.55 30.11 20.04
N ILE A 140 -2.40 29.44 20.14
CA ILE A 140 -2.31 27.99 20.38
C ILE A 140 -2.92 27.55 21.73
N LEU A 141 -3.12 28.46 22.70
CA LEU A 141 -3.78 28.16 23.97
C LEU A 141 -5.31 28.16 23.87
N ARG A 142 -5.87 28.82 22.84
CA ARG A 142 -7.31 28.85 22.58
C ARG A 142 -7.77 27.47 22.08
N LYS A 143 -8.54 26.76 22.91
CA LYS A 143 -8.99 25.39 22.63
C LYS A 143 -10.27 25.35 21.82
N ASN A 144 -10.34 24.41 20.88
CA ASN A 144 -11.56 24.00 20.19
C ASN A 144 -11.90 22.55 20.60
N PRO A 145 -12.75 22.34 21.64
CA PRO A 145 -13.06 21.00 22.11
C PRO A 145 -13.87 20.23 21.07
N SER A 146 -13.52 18.96 20.86
CA SER A 146 -14.31 18.04 20.04
C SER A 146 -15.53 17.52 20.81
N ALA A 147 -16.56 17.12 20.06
CA ALA A 147 -17.65 16.31 20.54
C ALA A 147 -17.11 15.07 21.30
N PRO A 148 -17.72 14.68 22.43
CA PRO A 148 -17.51 13.37 23.03
C PRO A 148 -18.18 12.29 22.17
N LEU A 149 -17.89 11.02 22.47
CA LEU A 149 -18.68 9.91 21.93
C LEU A 149 -20.14 10.05 22.38
N PRO A 150 -21.12 9.83 21.49
CA PRO A 150 -22.53 9.71 21.87
C PRO A 150 -22.74 8.58 22.88
N PRO A 151 -23.69 8.73 23.83
CA PRO A 151 -24.09 7.63 24.70
C PRO A 151 -24.79 6.52 23.89
N PRO A 152 -24.82 5.26 24.38
CA PRO A 152 -25.37 4.12 23.63
C PRO A 152 -26.80 4.33 23.08
N GLU A 153 -27.63 5.07 23.80
CA GLU A 153 -29.03 5.33 23.46
C GLU A 153 -29.21 6.35 22.32
N ALA A 154 -28.17 7.13 22.00
CA ALA A 154 -28.23 8.16 20.95
C ALA A 154 -28.07 7.57 19.54
N TYR A 155 -27.44 6.40 19.40
CA TYR A 155 -27.16 5.81 18.09
C TYR A 155 -28.44 5.30 17.40
N PRO A 156 -28.55 5.43 16.06
CA PRO A 156 -29.65 4.81 15.31
C PRO A 156 -29.72 3.31 15.58
N LYS A 157 -30.92 2.82 15.93
CA LYS A 157 -31.15 1.38 16.12
C LYS A 157 -30.79 0.62 14.85
N PRO A 158 -30.07 -0.52 14.96
CA PRO A 158 -29.71 -1.33 13.81
C PRO A 158 -30.95 -2.00 13.20
N ASN A 159 -31.10 -1.97 11.88
CA ASN A 159 -32.21 -2.59 11.16
C ASN A 159 -31.74 -3.82 10.38
N VAL A 160 -31.38 -4.91 11.08
CA VAL A 160 -30.83 -6.13 10.46
C VAL A 160 -31.93 -7.21 10.39
N PRO A 161 -32.16 -7.87 9.24
CA PRO A 161 -33.10 -8.99 9.17
C PRO A 161 -32.67 -10.16 10.05
N GLU A 162 -33.65 -10.81 10.68
CA GLU A 162 -33.43 -11.97 11.54
C GLU A 162 -32.79 -13.14 10.77
N GLU A 163 -33.17 -13.37 9.51
CA GLU A 163 -32.56 -14.45 8.70
C GLU A 163 -31.08 -14.19 8.37
N PHE A 164 -30.64 -12.93 8.40
CA PHE A 164 -29.22 -12.60 8.25
C PHE A 164 -28.45 -12.88 9.55
N LEU A 165 -29.00 -12.44 10.69
CA LEU A 165 -28.42 -12.70 12.01
C LEU A 165 -28.29 -14.20 12.29
N GLU A 166 -29.32 -14.99 11.99
CA GLU A 166 -29.26 -16.45 12.11
C GLU A 166 -28.10 -17.07 11.32
N VAL A 167 -27.83 -16.59 10.09
CA VAL A 167 -26.73 -17.15 9.27
C VAL A 167 -25.36 -16.73 9.81
N VAL A 168 -25.24 -15.51 10.32
CA VAL A 168 -24.03 -15.01 11.00
C VAL A 168 -23.73 -15.88 12.23
N GLU A 169 -24.72 -16.09 13.10
CA GLU A 169 -24.63 -16.91 14.32
C GLU A 169 -24.35 -18.39 14.02
N LYS A 170 -25.15 -19.02 13.14
CA LYS A 170 -24.98 -20.44 12.74
C LYS A 170 -23.66 -20.69 12.02
N SER A 171 -23.03 -19.66 11.46
CA SER A 171 -21.69 -19.75 10.84
C SER A 171 -20.54 -19.45 11.80
N GLY A 172 -20.81 -19.11 13.07
CA GLY A 172 -19.78 -18.71 14.03
C GLY A 172 -19.08 -17.40 13.65
N ILE A 173 -19.72 -16.56 12.83
CA ILE A 173 -19.16 -15.27 12.41
C ILE A 173 -19.38 -14.27 13.55
N SER A 174 -18.29 -13.72 14.07
CA SER A 174 -18.36 -12.68 15.10
C SER A 174 -18.95 -11.39 14.51
N PHE A 175 -19.86 -10.75 15.22
CA PHE A 175 -20.52 -9.52 14.80
C PHE A 175 -20.74 -8.55 15.98
N SER A 176 -21.11 -7.31 15.67
CA SER A 176 -21.49 -6.29 16.64
C SER A 176 -22.61 -5.40 16.09
N LEU A 177 -23.55 -5.08 16.98
CA LEU A 177 -24.64 -4.13 16.76
C LEU A 177 -24.42 -2.81 17.51
N GLU A 178 -23.31 -2.71 18.26
CA GLU A 178 -22.97 -1.58 19.12
C GLU A 178 -22.72 -0.31 18.30
N GLY A 179 -23.27 0.82 18.78
CA GLY A 179 -23.20 2.10 18.09
C GLY A 179 -21.77 2.57 17.79
N GLU A 180 -20.85 2.38 18.75
CA GLU A 180 -19.43 2.73 18.59
C GLU A 180 -18.73 1.91 17.50
N ASP A 181 -18.94 0.59 17.48
CA ASP A 181 -18.31 -0.30 16.50
C ASP A 181 -18.77 0.02 15.07
N ARG A 182 -20.05 0.41 14.93
CA ARG A 182 -20.69 0.84 13.69
C ARG A 182 -20.19 2.23 13.26
N LEU A 183 -20.13 3.19 14.18
CA LEU A 183 -19.58 4.54 13.94
C LEU A 183 -18.13 4.46 13.42
N MET A 184 -17.29 3.64 14.05
CA MET A 184 -15.88 3.43 13.65
C MET A 184 -15.65 2.88 12.25
N ARG A 185 -16.73 2.52 11.54
CA ARG A 185 -16.70 1.87 10.23
C ARG A 185 -17.67 2.52 9.23
N CYS A 186 -18.12 3.74 9.52
CA CYS A 186 -18.97 4.53 8.63
C CYS A 186 -18.21 5.61 7.84
N HIS A 187 -16.88 5.69 7.98
CA HIS A 187 -16.08 6.82 7.51
C HIS A 187 -14.66 6.42 7.13
N GLY A 188 -13.99 7.28 6.35
CA GLY A 188 -12.56 7.20 6.08
C GLY A 188 -11.76 8.20 6.92
N GLN A 189 -10.81 8.87 6.29
CA GLN A 189 -9.90 9.86 6.85
C GLN A 189 -9.92 11.17 6.04
N THR A 190 -11.00 11.43 5.29
CA THR A 190 -11.18 12.72 4.61
C THR A 190 -11.35 13.83 5.64
N LEU A 191 -11.15 15.09 5.20
CA LEU A 191 -11.35 16.23 6.09
C LEU A 191 -12.81 16.32 6.57
N HIS A 192 -13.78 15.97 5.71
CA HIS A 192 -15.20 15.98 6.03
C HIS A 192 -15.56 14.90 7.05
N ASP A 193 -15.12 13.64 6.84
CA ASP A 193 -15.34 12.53 7.79
C ASP A 193 -14.94 12.94 9.23
N ILE A 194 -13.71 13.45 9.38
CA ILE A 194 -13.15 13.81 10.68
C ILE A 194 -13.79 15.07 11.26
N TYR A 195 -14.18 16.03 10.42
CA TYR A 195 -14.94 17.20 10.87
C TYR A 195 -16.31 16.79 11.44
N THR A 196 -17.05 15.93 10.75
CA THR A 196 -18.36 15.43 11.19
C THR A 196 -18.26 14.74 12.55
N LEU A 197 -17.29 13.83 12.73
CA LEU A 197 -17.04 13.14 14.01
C LEU A 197 -16.68 14.11 15.15
N ARG A 198 -15.93 15.18 14.85
CA ARG A 198 -15.44 16.12 15.86
C ARG A 198 -16.41 17.24 16.22
N PHE A 199 -17.29 17.66 15.31
CA PHE A 199 -18.06 18.91 15.48
C PHE A 199 -19.55 18.83 15.15
N ASP A 200 -19.99 17.87 14.33
CA ASP A 200 -21.40 17.72 13.96
C ASP A 200 -22.10 16.53 14.64
N LEU A 201 -21.33 15.59 15.19
CA LEU A 201 -21.84 14.35 15.80
C LEU A 201 -22.87 14.57 16.94
N GLN A 202 -22.79 15.70 17.67
CA GLN A 202 -23.80 16.09 18.67
C GLN A 202 -25.10 16.63 18.06
N LYS A 203 -25.06 17.12 16.82
CA LYS A 203 -26.22 17.69 16.10
C LYS A 203 -26.96 16.61 15.32
N SER A 204 -26.22 15.73 14.67
CA SER A 204 -26.74 14.62 13.88
C SER A 204 -25.67 13.54 13.76
N ILE A 205 -26.03 12.30 14.10
CA ILE A 205 -25.17 11.14 13.84
C ILE A 205 -25.24 10.84 12.33
N PRO A 206 -24.10 10.66 11.64
CA PRO A 206 -24.09 10.33 10.22
C PRO A 206 -24.78 8.98 9.96
N LYS A 207 -25.08 8.67 8.69
CA LYS A 207 -25.46 7.29 8.33
C LYS A 207 -24.32 6.36 8.78
N ILE A 208 -24.64 5.40 9.65
CA ILE A 208 -23.73 4.33 10.09
C ILE A 208 -24.21 2.99 9.52
N PRO A 209 -23.34 1.97 9.45
CA PRO A 209 -23.75 0.59 9.22
C PRO A 209 -24.83 0.15 10.21
N ASP A 210 -25.64 -0.83 9.83
CA ASP A 210 -26.60 -1.51 10.72
C ASP A 210 -25.93 -2.65 11.49
N ILE A 211 -24.92 -3.30 10.90
CA ILE A 211 -24.14 -4.37 11.54
C ILE A 211 -22.68 -4.30 11.12
N VAL A 212 -21.79 -4.66 12.06
CA VAL A 212 -20.39 -4.97 11.77
C VAL A 212 -20.21 -6.48 11.85
N VAL A 213 -19.61 -7.09 10.82
CA VAL A 213 -19.26 -8.51 10.81
C VAL A 213 -17.76 -8.70 10.60
N TRP A 214 -17.19 -9.69 11.29
CA TRP A 214 -15.78 -10.06 11.22
C TRP A 214 -15.62 -11.49 10.68
N PRO A 215 -15.64 -11.67 9.35
CA PRO A 215 -15.27 -12.94 8.75
C PRO A 215 -13.80 -13.28 9.04
N GLU A 216 -13.50 -14.58 9.14
CA GLU A 216 -12.13 -15.07 9.36
C GLU A 216 -11.63 -15.99 8.23
N THR A 217 -12.52 -16.37 7.31
CA THR A 217 -12.26 -17.29 6.20
C THR A 217 -12.92 -16.79 4.91
N HIS A 218 -12.47 -17.30 3.76
CA HIS A 218 -13.12 -17.02 2.47
C HIS A 218 -14.61 -17.43 2.50
N ASP A 219 -14.92 -18.58 3.07
CA ASP A 219 -16.27 -19.14 3.08
C ASP A 219 -17.24 -18.34 3.97
N HIS A 220 -16.73 -17.68 5.03
CA HIS A 220 -17.54 -16.72 5.79
C HIS A 220 -17.98 -15.55 4.89
N VAL A 221 -17.07 -15.04 4.05
CA VAL A 221 -17.38 -13.95 3.09
C VAL A 221 -18.36 -14.41 2.01
N VAL A 222 -18.20 -15.65 1.49
CA VAL A 222 -19.16 -16.24 0.53
C VAL A 222 -20.57 -16.23 1.11
N LYS A 223 -20.78 -16.83 2.30
CA LYS A 223 -22.07 -16.89 2.97
C LYS A 223 -22.68 -15.50 3.23
N LEU A 224 -21.86 -14.54 3.69
CA LEU A 224 -22.30 -13.17 3.96
C LEU A 224 -22.77 -12.47 2.68
N VAL A 225 -22.05 -12.62 1.57
CA VAL A 225 -22.39 -11.98 0.28
C VAL A 225 -23.61 -12.64 -0.36
N GLU A 226 -23.72 -13.98 -0.32
CA GLU A 226 -24.90 -14.71 -0.81
C GLU A 226 -26.17 -14.32 -0.05
N MET A 227 -26.10 -14.22 1.28
CA MET A 227 -27.25 -13.78 2.09
C MET A 227 -27.57 -12.30 1.91
N ALA A 228 -26.56 -11.44 1.72
CA ALA A 228 -26.79 -10.03 1.41
C ALA A 228 -27.48 -9.83 0.06
N ASP A 229 -27.08 -10.56 -0.98
CA ASP A 229 -27.74 -10.52 -2.30
C ASP A 229 -29.19 -11.01 -2.20
N LYS A 230 -29.41 -12.16 -1.53
CA LYS A 230 -30.75 -12.74 -1.30
C LYS A 230 -31.71 -11.81 -0.56
N LEU A 231 -31.23 -11.09 0.45
CA LEU A 231 -32.04 -10.24 1.33
C LEU A 231 -32.02 -8.75 0.91
N GLY A 232 -31.33 -8.39 -0.16
CA GLY A 232 -31.23 -7.01 -0.63
C GLY A 232 -30.46 -6.07 0.31
N LEU A 233 -29.40 -6.57 0.95
CA LEU A 233 -28.56 -5.81 1.90
C LEU A 233 -27.37 -5.19 1.18
N VAL A 234 -26.85 -4.08 1.73
CA VAL A 234 -25.62 -3.45 1.25
C VAL A 234 -24.42 -4.01 1.98
N VAL A 235 -23.36 -4.34 1.26
CA VAL A 235 -22.06 -4.74 1.85
C VAL A 235 -21.03 -3.67 1.52
N ILE A 236 -20.45 -3.06 2.56
CA ILE A 236 -19.28 -2.17 2.44
C ILE A 236 -18.07 -2.95 2.99
N PRO A 237 -17.12 -3.38 2.14
CA PRO A 237 -15.90 -4.03 2.60
C PRO A 237 -15.04 -3.03 3.36
N TYR A 238 -14.69 -3.34 4.62
CA TYR A 238 -13.90 -2.47 5.48
C TYR A 238 -12.57 -3.11 5.84
N GLY A 239 -11.49 -2.33 5.77
CA GLY A 239 -10.12 -2.76 6.06
C GLY A 239 -9.50 -1.88 7.14
N GLY A 240 -8.43 -1.18 6.81
CA GLY A 240 -7.76 -0.27 7.73
C GLY A 240 -8.55 0.99 8.12
N GLY A 241 -9.61 1.34 7.40
CA GLY A 241 -10.34 2.62 7.59
C GLY A 241 -9.59 3.86 7.09
N THR A 242 -8.54 3.67 6.28
CA THR A 242 -7.63 4.74 5.84
C THR A 242 -7.98 5.34 4.48
N SER A 243 -9.24 5.20 4.01
CA SER A 243 -9.67 5.78 2.73
C SER A 243 -9.66 7.31 2.82
N VAL A 244 -9.22 7.98 1.75
CA VAL A 244 -9.34 9.43 1.57
C VAL A 244 -10.19 9.80 0.34
N SER A 245 -10.98 8.83 -0.17
CA SER A 245 -11.90 8.98 -1.30
C SER A 245 -13.38 8.95 -0.90
N GLY A 246 -13.69 8.61 0.36
CA GLY A 246 -15.06 8.34 0.82
C GLY A 246 -15.58 6.94 0.46
N ALA A 247 -14.74 6.05 -0.09
CA ALA A 247 -15.13 4.70 -0.53
C ALA A 247 -15.68 3.77 0.57
N VAL A 248 -15.52 4.13 1.84
CA VAL A 248 -16.09 3.41 3.00
C VAL A 248 -17.09 4.27 3.78
N THR A 249 -17.41 5.47 3.30
CA THR A 249 -18.36 6.38 3.94
C THR A 249 -19.77 5.98 3.54
N CYS A 250 -20.66 5.77 4.51
CA CYS A 250 -22.02 5.28 4.22
C CYS A 250 -22.86 6.34 3.47
N PRO A 251 -23.50 6.02 2.34
CA PRO A 251 -24.34 6.99 1.62
C PRO A 251 -25.58 7.37 2.43
N ASN A 252 -25.79 8.66 2.67
CA ASN A 252 -26.93 9.18 3.46
C ASN A 252 -28.31 8.84 2.84
N ASN A 253 -28.36 8.60 1.53
CA ASN A 253 -29.58 8.23 0.80
C ASN A 253 -29.80 6.72 0.69
N GLU A 254 -28.94 5.87 1.27
CA GLU A 254 -29.14 4.43 1.28
C GLU A 254 -30.16 4.03 2.35
N LEU A 255 -31.25 3.41 1.90
CA LEU A 255 -32.38 3.00 2.74
C LEU A 255 -32.30 1.54 3.18
N ARG A 256 -31.54 0.71 2.44
CA ARG A 256 -31.31 -0.69 2.78
C ARG A 256 -30.39 -0.82 3.99
N PRO A 257 -30.44 -1.94 4.74
CA PRO A 257 -29.49 -2.19 5.81
C PRO A 257 -28.07 -2.31 5.27
N ILE A 258 -27.11 -1.71 5.98
CA ILE A 258 -25.70 -1.68 5.60
C ILE A 258 -24.87 -2.59 6.51
N ILE A 259 -24.22 -3.58 5.90
CA ILE A 259 -23.22 -4.45 6.53
C ILE A 259 -21.84 -3.83 6.34
N SER A 260 -21.15 -3.49 7.43
CA SER A 260 -19.71 -3.28 7.41
C SER A 260 -19.00 -4.63 7.54
N LEU A 261 -18.40 -5.09 6.45
CA LEU A 261 -17.68 -6.36 6.40
C LEU A 261 -16.21 -6.09 6.73
N ASP A 262 -15.87 -6.16 8.01
CA ASP A 262 -14.54 -5.84 8.53
C ASP A 262 -13.57 -7.02 8.36
N THR A 263 -12.74 -6.90 7.34
CA THR A 263 -11.73 -7.90 6.94
C THR A 263 -10.57 -8.08 7.91
N THR A 264 -10.37 -7.24 8.94
CA THR A 264 -9.14 -7.26 9.78
C THR A 264 -8.87 -8.58 10.51
N GLN A 265 -9.89 -9.44 10.70
CA GLN A 265 -9.74 -10.76 11.31
C GLN A 265 -9.37 -11.86 10.29
N MET A 266 -9.44 -11.55 8.99
CA MET A 266 -8.85 -12.32 7.89
C MET A 266 -7.35 -12.02 7.77
N ASN A 267 -6.59 -12.42 8.80
CA ASN A 267 -5.17 -12.09 9.00
C ASN A 267 -4.25 -13.34 8.98
N GLN A 268 -4.63 -14.38 8.24
CA GLN A 268 -3.80 -15.57 8.03
C GLN A 268 -2.91 -15.45 6.78
N ILE A 269 -1.66 -15.90 6.92
CA ILE A 269 -0.75 -16.22 5.82
C ILE A 269 -0.92 -17.71 5.52
N PHE A 270 -1.21 -18.05 4.26
CA PHE A 270 -1.39 -19.44 3.85
C PHE A 270 -0.05 -20.11 3.56
N TRP A 271 0.85 -19.42 2.85
CA TRP A 271 2.20 -19.90 2.56
C TRP A 271 3.14 -18.77 2.13
N LEU A 272 4.45 -18.98 2.31
CA LEU A 272 5.52 -18.15 1.72
C LEU A 272 6.47 -19.03 0.90
N ASP A 273 6.55 -18.76 -0.40
CA ASP A 273 7.38 -19.47 -1.37
C ASP A 273 8.73 -18.78 -1.55
N ARG A 274 9.77 -19.33 -0.91
CA ARG A 274 11.15 -18.80 -0.99
C ARG A 274 11.75 -18.86 -2.40
N LYS A 275 11.25 -19.75 -3.28
CA LYS A 275 11.85 -20.04 -4.59
C LYS A 275 11.25 -19.18 -5.72
N ASN A 276 9.92 -19.01 -5.74
CA ASN A 276 9.29 -18.05 -6.65
C ASN A 276 9.33 -16.61 -6.10
N LEU A 277 9.70 -16.44 -4.83
CA LEU A 277 9.61 -15.17 -4.11
C LEU A 277 8.19 -14.61 -4.09
N LEU A 278 7.26 -15.45 -3.63
CA LEU A 278 5.84 -15.13 -3.49
C LEU A 278 5.34 -15.37 -2.07
N ILE A 279 4.29 -14.67 -1.67
CA ILE A 279 3.51 -14.92 -0.45
C ILE A 279 2.03 -14.96 -0.80
N CYS A 280 1.29 -15.90 -0.22
CA CYS A 280 -0.17 -15.94 -0.29
C CYS A 280 -0.76 -15.74 1.10
N CYS A 281 -1.69 -14.81 1.20
CA CYS A 281 -2.30 -14.42 2.47
C CYS A 281 -3.74 -13.93 2.28
N GLN A 282 -4.45 -13.84 3.39
CA GLN A 282 -5.74 -13.20 3.47
C GLN A 282 -5.64 -11.68 3.33
N CYS A 283 -6.70 -11.08 2.80
CA CYS A 283 -6.79 -9.65 2.49
C CYS A 283 -6.70 -8.70 3.71
N GLY A 284 -7.03 -9.19 4.91
CA GLY A 284 -7.16 -8.39 6.13
C GLY A 284 -5.84 -8.05 6.82
N LEU A 285 -4.73 -8.61 6.36
CA LEU A 285 -3.40 -8.30 6.89
C LEU A 285 -3.09 -6.81 6.75
N VAL A 286 -2.78 -6.19 7.89
CA VAL A 286 -2.23 -4.83 7.97
C VAL A 286 -0.78 -4.83 7.48
N GLY A 287 -0.37 -3.79 6.77
CA GLY A 287 0.97 -3.71 6.16
C GLY A 287 2.12 -3.89 7.15
N GLN A 288 2.02 -3.27 8.32
CA GLN A 288 2.98 -3.42 9.43
C GLN A 288 3.16 -4.88 9.87
N ASP A 289 2.07 -5.67 9.95
CA ASP A 289 2.13 -7.05 10.43
C ASP A 289 2.63 -8.02 9.36
N LEU A 290 2.25 -7.76 8.10
CA LEU A 290 2.79 -8.45 6.94
C LEU A 290 4.32 -8.26 6.85
N GLU A 291 4.79 -7.00 6.88
CA GLU A 291 6.24 -6.70 6.85
C GLU A 291 6.98 -7.32 8.04
N ARG A 292 6.45 -7.22 9.26
CA ARG A 292 7.03 -7.86 10.46
C ARG A 292 7.21 -9.38 10.26
N TYR A 293 6.19 -10.05 9.70
CA TYR A 293 6.26 -11.48 9.42
C TYR A 293 7.32 -11.82 8.36
N VAL A 294 7.34 -11.12 7.22
CA VAL A 294 8.29 -11.46 6.13
C VAL A 294 9.73 -11.08 6.48
N GLN A 295 9.96 -9.98 7.20
CA GLN A 295 11.30 -9.54 7.60
C GLN A 295 11.95 -10.51 8.58
N SER A 296 11.18 -11.07 9.53
CA SER A 296 11.65 -12.15 10.41
C SER A 296 12.07 -13.43 9.67
N ARG A 297 11.76 -13.55 8.37
CA ARG A 297 12.13 -14.68 7.49
C ARG A 297 13.16 -14.33 6.42
N GLY A 298 13.67 -13.08 6.44
CA GLY A 298 14.67 -12.56 5.49
C GLY A 298 14.08 -11.92 4.23
N PHE A 299 12.79 -11.59 4.20
CA PHE A 299 12.10 -11.02 3.04
C PHE A 299 11.36 -9.70 3.35
N THR A 300 10.95 -8.98 2.32
CA THR A 300 10.09 -7.78 2.38
C THR A 300 9.17 -7.78 1.16
N VAL A 301 7.93 -7.28 1.28
CA VAL A 301 7.11 -6.89 0.13
C VAL A 301 7.62 -5.55 -0.41
N GLY A 302 8.07 -4.67 0.50
CA GLY A 302 8.57 -3.33 0.18
C GLY A 302 7.46 -2.33 -0.16
N HIS A 303 6.20 -2.74 -0.02
CA HIS A 303 5.02 -1.90 -0.22
C HIS A 303 4.72 -1.12 1.06
N GLU A 304 5.34 0.05 1.17
CA GLU A 304 5.22 0.93 2.33
C GLU A 304 4.46 2.21 1.93
N PRO A 305 3.11 2.19 1.82
CA PRO A 305 2.32 3.42 1.77
C PRO A 305 2.38 4.12 3.13
N ASP A 306 2.21 5.43 3.16
CA ASP A 306 2.34 6.22 4.40
C ASP A 306 1.29 5.82 5.48
N SER A 307 0.23 5.07 5.09
CA SER A 307 -0.80 4.49 5.96
C SER A 307 -0.58 2.99 6.30
N TYR A 308 0.59 2.39 6.06
CA TYR A 308 0.83 0.94 6.24
C TYR A 308 0.63 0.40 7.67
N GLU A 309 0.65 1.26 8.69
CA GLU A 309 0.37 0.91 10.10
C GLU A 309 -1.08 0.45 10.33
N PHE A 310 -2.00 0.78 9.41
CA PHE A 310 -3.43 0.44 9.52
C PHE A 310 -4.02 -0.12 8.22
N SER A 311 -3.57 0.37 7.06
CA SER A 311 -4.06 -0.09 5.75
C SER A 311 -3.76 -1.57 5.49
N THR A 312 -4.71 -2.25 4.87
CA THR A 312 -4.67 -3.71 4.65
C THR A 312 -4.39 -4.07 3.20
N VAL A 313 -3.86 -5.28 2.97
CA VAL A 313 -3.54 -5.81 1.63
C VAL A 313 -4.73 -5.75 0.66
N GLY A 314 -5.92 -6.11 1.14
CA GLY A 314 -7.16 -6.01 0.36
C GLY A 314 -7.52 -4.57 0.00
N GLY A 315 -7.32 -3.64 0.95
CA GLY A 315 -7.47 -2.20 0.70
C GLY A 315 -6.50 -1.69 -0.35
N TRP A 316 -5.24 -2.11 -0.31
CA TRP A 316 -4.23 -1.73 -1.31
C TRP A 316 -4.63 -2.15 -2.73
N VAL A 317 -5.11 -3.39 -2.89
CA VAL A 317 -5.62 -3.90 -4.17
C VAL A 317 -6.85 -3.09 -4.61
N ALA A 318 -7.81 -2.88 -3.70
CA ALA A 318 -9.05 -2.17 -4.00
C ALA A 318 -8.85 -0.69 -4.41
N THR A 319 -7.77 -0.02 -3.96
CA THR A 319 -7.53 1.43 -4.22
C THR A 319 -6.34 1.72 -5.14
N ARG A 320 -5.66 0.70 -5.69
CA ARG A 320 -4.39 0.83 -6.43
C ARG A 320 -3.31 1.60 -5.65
N ALA A 321 -3.10 1.21 -4.39
CA ALA A 321 -2.13 1.87 -3.52
C ALA A 321 -0.71 1.95 -4.11
N SER A 322 -0.04 3.07 -3.84
CA SER A 322 1.35 3.37 -4.25
C SER A 322 2.22 3.45 -3.00
N GLY A 323 3.25 2.61 -2.91
CA GLY A 323 4.20 2.62 -1.80
C GLY A 323 5.36 3.60 -2.01
N MET A 324 5.96 4.06 -0.91
CA MET A 324 7.13 4.94 -0.88
C MET A 324 8.31 4.44 -1.72
N LYS A 325 8.52 3.11 -1.73
CA LYS A 325 9.69 2.45 -2.34
C LYS A 325 9.43 1.85 -3.72
N LYS A 326 8.35 2.26 -4.39
CA LYS A 326 7.88 1.66 -5.66
C LYS A 326 8.91 1.62 -6.79
N ASN A 327 9.96 2.45 -6.76
CA ASN A 327 11.01 2.44 -7.78
C ASN A 327 11.80 1.11 -7.80
N VAL A 328 11.84 0.39 -6.67
CA VAL A 328 12.50 -0.92 -6.55
C VAL A 328 11.49 -2.07 -6.51
N TYR A 329 10.36 -1.89 -5.84
CA TYR A 329 9.40 -2.98 -5.57
C TYR A 329 8.17 -2.96 -6.49
N GLY A 330 7.88 -1.83 -7.15
CA GLY A 330 6.65 -1.60 -7.92
C GLY A 330 5.49 -1.05 -7.08
N ASN A 331 4.41 -0.66 -7.76
CA ASN A 331 3.11 -0.39 -7.13
C ASN A 331 2.38 -1.71 -6.80
N ILE A 332 1.18 -1.64 -6.21
CA ILE A 332 0.39 -2.84 -5.94
C ILE A 332 0.04 -3.63 -7.20
N GLU A 333 -0.18 -2.98 -8.35
CA GLU A 333 -0.41 -3.65 -9.64
C GLU A 333 0.81 -4.42 -10.16
N ASP A 334 2.02 -4.01 -9.79
CA ASP A 334 3.26 -4.71 -10.14
C ASP A 334 3.54 -5.86 -9.16
N LEU A 335 3.15 -5.70 -7.89
CA LEU A 335 3.34 -6.68 -6.82
C LEU A 335 2.29 -7.80 -6.84
N LEU A 336 1.06 -7.51 -7.28
CA LEU A 336 -0.04 -8.46 -7.33
C LEU A 336 0.19 -9.53 -8.41
N VAL A 337 0.19 -10.80 -8.00
CA VAL A 337 0.21 -11.95 -8.91
C VAL A 337 -1.19 -12.51 -9.13
N SER A 338 -1.99 -12.61 -8.07
CA SER A 338 -3.39 -13.06 -8.14
C SER A 338 -4.19 -12.51 -6.98
N ALA A 339 -5.46 -12.21 -7.21
CA ALA A 339 -6.46 -11.97 -6.17
C ALA A 339 -7.62 -12.96 -6.30
N LYS A 340 -8.30 -13.24 -5.19
CA LYS A 340 -9.58 -13.97 -5.11
C LYS A 340 -10.64 -13.02 -4.56
N MET A 341 -11.67 -12.73 -5.34
CA MET A 341 -12.76 -11.84 -4.97
C MET A 341 -14.10 -12.59 -4.91
N VAL A 342 -14.84 -12.42 -3.82
CA VAL A 342 -16.24 -12.87 -3.69
C VAL A 342 -17.14 -11.77 -4.25
N THR A 343 -18.02 -12.11 -5.18
CA THR A 343 -19.03 -11.21 -5.76
C THR A 343 -20.42 -11.83 -5.58
N PRO A 344 -21.52 -11.08 -5.72
CA PRO A 344 -22.88 -11.65 -5.73
C PRO A 344 -23.11 -12.69 -6.86
N ARG A 345 -22.27 -12.71 -7.90
CA ARG A 345 -22.30 -13.71 -8.98
C ARG A 345 -21.41 -14.93 -8.74
N GLY A 346 -20.74 -15.02 -7.59
CA GLY A 346 -19.77 -16.05 -7.25
C GLY A 346 -18.33 -15.54 -7.17
N VAL A 347 -17.36 -16.47 -7.19
CA VAL A 347 -15.95 -16.16 -6.92
C VAL A 347 -15.17 -15.88 -8.21
N LEU A 348 -14.57 -14.69 -8.30
CA LEU A 348 -13.62 -14.31 -9.34
C LEU A 348 -12.19 -14.62 -8.90
N GLN A 349 -11.53 -15.55 -9.60
CA GLN A 349 -10.13 -15.92 -9.37
C GLN A 349 -9.47 -16.41 -10.68
N ARG A 350 -8.18 -16.13 -10.86
CA ARG A 350 -7.36 -16.70 -11.94
C ARG A 350 -6.92 -18.14 -11.61
N LYS A 351 -6.81 -19.00 -12.63
CA LYS A 351 -6.23 -20.34 -12.49
C LYS A 351 -4.71 -20.29 -12.64
N GLY A 352 -3.99 -20.65 -11.57
CA GLY A 352 -2.53 -20.75 -11.55
C GLY A 352 -1.81 -19.41 -11.34
N LEU A 353 -0.50 -19.49 -11.09
CA LEU A 353 0.37 -18.37 -10.70
C LEU A 353 1.47 -18.08 -11.73
N THR A 354 1.17 -18.24 -13.02
CA THR A 354 2.13 -17.97 -14.11
C THR A 354 2.48 -16.47 -14.14
N PRO A 355 3.77 -16.08 -14.14
CA PRO A 355 4.18 -14.68 -13.90
C PRO A 355 3.75 -13.69 -14.99
N ARG A 356 3.42 -14.18 -16.19
CA ARG A 356 2.81 -13.41 -17.28
C ARG A 356 1.98 -14.35 -18.16
N GLN A 357 0.80 -13.91 -18.57
CA GLN A 357 -0.11 -14.68 -19.44
C GLN A 357 -0.66 -13.79 -20.56
N SER A 358 -1.13 -14.40 -21.64
CA SER A 358 -1.88 -13.72 -22.72
C SER A 358 -3.10 -14.58 -23.04
N ILE A 359 -4.13 -14.44 -22.22
CA ILE A 359 -5.33 -15.30 -22.20
C ILE A 359 -6.62 -14.45 -22.23
N GLY A 360 -6.58 -13.34 -22.96
CA GLY A 360 -7.59 -12.28 -22.92
C GLY A 360 -7.21 -11.14 -21.95
N PRO A 361 -8.16 -10.26 -21.60
CA PRO A 361 -7.98 -9.21 -20.61
C PRO A 361 -7.58 -9.77 -19.23
N ASP A 362 -6.72 -9.07 -18.50
CA ASP A 362 -6.28 -9.52 -17.16
C ASP A 362 -7.34 -9.20 -16.10
N PHE A 363 -7.97 -10.24 -15.55
CA PHE A 363 -8.96 -10.11 -14.47
C PHE A 363 -8.42 -9.45 -13.20
N ASN A 364 -7.10 -9.48 -12.93
CA ASN A 364 -6.53 -8.71 -11.82
C ASN A 364 -6.79 -7.20 -11.99
N HIS A 365 -6.82 -6.70 -13.24
CA HIS A 365 -7.11 -5.29 -13.53
C HIS A 365 -8.60 -4.92 -13.45
N VAL A 366 -9.51 -5.91 -13.34
CA VAL A 366 -10.93 -5.67 -13.00
C VAL A 366 -11.09 -5.50 -11.48
N ILE A 367 -10.26 -6.19 -10.70
CA ILE A 367 -10.24 -6.13 -9.22
C ILE A 367 -9.45 -4.90 -8.73
N LEU A 368 -8.31 -4.59 -9.36
CA LEU A 368 -7.43 -3.49 -8.97
C LEU A 368 -8.09 -2.11 -9.19
N GLY A 369 -8.38 -1.40 -8.11
CA GLY A 369 -9.06 -0.10 -8.18
C GLY A 369 -10.57 -0.18 -8.18
N SER A 370 -11.16 -1.32 -7.81
CA SER A 370 -12.63 -1.45 -7.75
C SER A 370 -13.28 -0.76 -6.54
N GLU A 371 -12.50 -0.23 -5.59
CA GLU A 371 -12.94 0.47 -4.37
C GLU A 371 -14.12 -0.22 -3.64
N GLY A 372 -14.11 -1.55 -3.58
CA GLY A 372 -15.15 -2.37 -2.94
C GLY A 372 -16.46 -2.54 -3.73
N THR A 373 -16.65 -1.80 -4.83
CA THR A 373 -17.93 -1.74 -5.59
C THR A 373 -18.32 -3.02 -6.32
N LEU A 374 -17.37 -3.92 -6.58
CA LEU A 374 -17.59 -5.17 -7.32
C LEU A 374 -17.69 -6.42 -6.42
N GLY A 375 -17.27 -6.32 -5.15
CA GLY A 375 -17.16 -7.45 -4.25
C GLY A 375 -16.01 -7.34 -3.25
N VAL A 376 -15.79 -8.42 -2.50
CA VAL A 376 -14.83 -8.50 -1.39
C VAL A 376 -13.59 -9.27 -1.84
N VAL A 377 -12.42 -8.62 -1.89
CA VAL A 377 -11.14 -9.34 -2.00
C VAL A 377 -10.91 -10.13 -0.71
N THR A 378 -10.60 -11.43 -0.81
CA THR A 378 -10.45 -12.33 0.35
C THR A 378 -9.05 -12.91 0.52
N GLU A 379 -8.36 -13.17 -0.59
CA GLU A 379 -7.03 -13.77 -0.65
C GLU A 379 -6.22 -13.08 -1.75
N VAL A 380 -4.94 -12.87 -1.48
CA VAL A 380 -4.01 -12.13 -2.34
C VAL A 380 -2.66 -12.85 -2.38
N VAL A 381 -2.11 -13.00 -3.58
CA VAL A 381 -0.74 -13.46 -3.82
C VAL A 381 0.12 -12.28 -4.25
N LEU A 382 1.13 -11.94 -3.45
CA LEU A 382 2.06 -10.85 -3.69
C LEU A 382 3.48 -11.37 -3.99
N LYS A 383 4.24 -10.59 -4.75
CA LYS A 383 5.69 -10.71 -4.83
C LYS A 383 6.34 -10.26 -3.52
N ILE A 384 7.40 -10.96 -3.13
CA ILE A 384 8.35 -10.56 -2.08
C ILE A 384 9.76 -10.48 -2.66
N ARG A 385 10.67 -9.86 -1.92
CA ARG A 385 12.10 -9.75 -2.23
C ARG A 385 12.91 -10.10 -0.98
N PRO A 386 14.16 -10.57 -1.09
CA PRO A 386 15.07 -10.59 0.06
C PRO A 386 15.22 -9.20 0.67
N VAL A 387 15.41 -9.11 1.98
CA VAL A 387 15.75 -7.85 2.66
C VAL A 387 17.09 -7.32 2.10
N ALA A 388 17.18 -6.01 1.93
CA ALA A 388 18.40 -5.35 1.44
C ALA A 388 19.55 -5.47 2.46
N GLU A 389 20.77 -5.67 1.97
CA GLU A 389 22.01 -5.68 2.78
C GLU A 389 22.25 -4.29 3.40
N VAL A 390 22.03 -3.24 2.62
CA VAL A 390 22.25 -1.86 3.01
C VAL A 390 21.00 -1.03 2.72
N ARG A 391 20.56 -0.29 3.74
CA ARG A 391 19.66 0.86 3.63
C ARG A 391 20.48 2.11 3.93
N LYS A 392 20.43 3.12 3.06
CA LYS A 392 21.16 4.38 3.22
C LYS A 392 20.26 5.58 2.91
N TYR A 393 20.33 6.63 3.72
CA TYR A 393 19.59 7.87 3.47
C TYR A 393 20.49 8.96 2.89
N GLY A 394 19.89 9.88 2.15
CA GLY A 394 20.58 11.02 1.56
C GLY A 394 19.64 12.21 1.41
N SER A 395 20.21 13.37 1.08
CA SER A 395 19.42 14.52 0.65
C SER A 395 20.24 15.41 -0.28
N ALA A 396 19.56 16.17 -1.11
CA ALA A 396 20.14 17.18 -1.98
C ALA A 396 19.41 18.51 -1.81
N VAL A 397 20.14 19.63 -1.76
CA VAL A 397 19.60 20.99 -1.73
C VAL A 397 19.82 21.63 -3.10
N PHE A 398 18.80 22.27 -3.67
CA PHE A 398 18.86 22.96 -4.96
C PHE A 398 18.60 24.48 -4.79
N PRO A 399 19.04 25.32 -5.75
CA PRO A 399 18.80 26.77 -5.69
C PRO A 399 17.31 27.12 -5.79
N THR A 400 16.57 26.44 -6.68
CA THR A 400 15.13 26.62 -6.87
C THR A 400 14.40 25.28 -7.01
N PHE A 401 13.07 25.30 -6.81
CA PHE A 401 12.22 24.14 -7.08
C PHE A 401 12.31 23.65 -8.55
N SER A 402 12.49 24.55 -9.51
CA SER A 402 12.65 24.22 -10.93
C SER A 402 13.91 23.39 -11.20
N ASP A 403 15.04 23.76 -10.58
CA ASP A 403 16.30 23.01 -10.68
C ASP A 403 16.13 21.58 -10.12
N GLY A 404 15.46 21.47 -8.97
CA GLY A 404 15.08 20.18 -8.39
C GLY A 404 14.23 19.34 -9.34
N VAL A 405 13.16 19.89 -9.92
CA VAL A 405 12.30 19.19 -10.88
C VAL A 405 13.07 18.73 -12.13
N ASN A 406 13.96 19.57 -12.65
CA ASN A 406 14.80 19.22 -13.80
C ASN A 406 15.79 18.09 -13.46
N CYS A 407 16.38 18.10 -12.27
CA CYS A 407 17.19 16.99 -11.76
C CYS A 407 16.38 15.69 -11.62
N MET A 408 15.18 15.75 -11.03
CA MET A 408 14.28 14.60 -10.90
C MET A 408 13.92 14.01 -12.27
N ARG A 409 13.66 14.88 -13.26
CA ARG A 409 13.38 14.50 -14.65
C ARG A 409 14.58 13.80 -15.30
N GLU A 410 15.81 14.28 -15.09
CA GLU A 410 17.01 13.65 -15.66
C GLU A 410 17.32 12.29 -15.00
N ILE A 411 17.19 12.18 -13.67
CA ILE A 411 17.28 10.89 -12.94
C ILE A 411 16.26 9.88 -13.51
N ALA A 412 15.03 10.33 -13.79
CA ALA A 412 13.98 9.49 -14.36
C ALA A 412 14.27 9.10 -15.83
N LYS A 413 14.76 10.04 -16.65
CA LYS A 413 15.19 9.81 -18.04
C LYS A 413 16.33 8.79 -18.12
N GLN A 414 17.27 8.83 -17.18
CA GLN A 414 18.37 7.88 -17.08
C GLN A 414 18.00 6.56 -16.37
N ARG A 415 16.75 6.40 -15.93
CA ARG A 415 16.23 5.22 -15.21
C ARG A 415 17.12 4.79 -14.03
N CYS A 416 17.63 5.77 -13.27
CA CYS A 416 18.49 5.52 -12.12
C CYS A 416 17.89 6.05 -10.81
N GLN A 417 16.55 6.07 -10.70
CA GLN A 417 15.85 6.41 -9.47
C GLN A 417 16.31 5.50 -8.32
N PRO A 418 16.53 6.05 -7.10
CA PRO A 418 16.79 5.26 -5.90
C PRO A 418 15.47 4.66 -5.38
N ALA A 419 15.52 3.83 -4.34
CA ALA A 419 14.34 3.16 -3.79
C ALA A 419 13.19 4.15 -3.50
N SER A 420 13.51 5.29 -2.87
CA SER A 420 12.61 6.45 -2.82
C SER A 420 13.37 7.76 -3.05
N ILE A 421 12.71 8.70 -3.73
CA ILE A 421 13.17 10.08 -3.91
C ILE A 421 11.97 11.01 -3.87
N ARG A 422 12.01 12.03 -3.01
CA ARG A 422 10.91 12.97 -2.79
C ARG A 422 11.45 14.41 -2.82
N LEU A 423 10.93 15.26 -3.70
CA LEU A 423 11.30 16.68 -3.79
C LEU A 423 10.31 17.52 -3.00
N MET A 424 10.81 18.26 -2.01
CA MET A 424 10.05 19.14 -1.12
C MET A 424 10.35 20.59 -1.49
N ASP A 425 9.32 21.43 -1.58
CA ASP A 425 9.44 22.88 -1.79
C ASP A 425 10.03 23.61 -0.55
N ASN A 426 10.11 24.95 -0.62
CA ASN A 426 10.67 25.76 0.47
C ASN A 426 9.81 25.73 1.74
N GLU A 427 8.49 25.71 1.61
CA GLU A 427 7.56 25.72 2.74
C GLU A 427 7.66 24.41 3.52
N GLN A 428 7.61 23.28 2.79
CA GLN A 428 7.82 21.94 3.33
C GLN A 428 9.22 21.79 3.94
N PHE A 429 10.26 22.37 3.33
CA PHE A 429 11.60 22.38 3.91
C PHE A 429 11.63 23.15 5.24
N ARG A 430 11.07 24.37 5.29
CA ARG A 430 11.00 25.22 6.50
C ARG A 430 10.21 24.55 7.62
N PHE A 431 9.06 23.96 7.29
CA PHE A 431 8.25 23.12 8.17
C PHE A 431 9.05 21.93 8.73
N GLY A 432 9.78 21.21 7.88
CA GLY A 432 10.68 20.13 8.30
C GLY A 432 11.86 20.58 9.17
N GLN A 433 12.29 21.85 9.07
CA GLN A 433 13.24 22.43 10.03
C GLN A 433 12.57 22.75 11.39
N ALA A 434 11.31 23.16 11.38
CA ALA A 434 10.56 23.54 12.58
C ALA A 434 10.30 22.33 13.50
N LEU A 435 10.02 21.15 12.92
CA LEU A 435 9.79 19.89 13.63
C LEU A 435 11.05 19.25 14.25
N LYS A 436 12.19 19.94 14.27
CA LYS A 436 13.41 19.44 14.93
C LYS A 436 13.32 19.55 16.46
N PRO A 437 13.65 18.48 17.21
CA PRO A 437 13.78 18.58 18.66
C PRO A 437 14.93 19.52 19.08
N PRO A 438 14.78 20.26 20.20
CA PRO A 438 15.87 21.00 20.81
C PRO A 438 16.84 20.01 21.46
N GLY A 439 18.15 20.14 21.20
CA GLY A 439 19.14 19.20 21.77
C GLY A 439 20.49 19.09 21.04
N GLY A 440 20.66 19.74 19.89
CA GLY A 440 21.97 19.83 19.23
C GLY A 440 22.72 21.11 19.60
N TYR A 441 23.48 21.13 20.72
CA TYR A 441 24.37 22.26 21.03
C TYR A 441 25.47 22.46 19.96
N LEU A 442 25.88 21.38 19.29
CA LEU A 442 26.73 21.41 18.07
C LEU A 442 25.93 21.69 16.77
N GLY A 443 24.60 21.60 16.82
CA GLY A 443 23.70 21.77 15.68
C GLY A 443 23.56 23.23 15.25
N SER A 444 23.32 24.13 16.20
CA SER A 444 23.15 25.58 15.97
C SER A 444 24.30 26.17 15.14
N PHE A 445 25.56 25.94 15.55
CA PHE A 445 26.74 26.40 14.83
C PHE A 445 26.82 25.80 13.42
N SER A 446 26.56 24.49 13.27
CA SER A 446 26.56 23.82 11.96
C SER A 446 25.47 24.34 11.02
N GLU A 447 24.31 24.77 11.54
CA GLU A 447 23.21 25.32 10.75
C GLU A 447 23.45 26.79 10.40
N ALA A 448 24.05 27.58 11.28
CA ALA A 448 24.52 28.92 10.98
C ALA A 448 25.60 28.90 9.88
N VAL A 449 26.59 28.01 9.98
CA VAL A 449 27.63 27.81 8.96
C VAL A 449 27.03 27.31 7.64
N LYS A 450 26.06 26.39 7.66
CA LYS A 450 25.36 25.94 6.44
C LYS A 450 24.54 27.06 5.79
N LYS A 451 23.80 27.86 6.58
CA LYS A 451 23.06 29.03 6.09
C LYS A 451 24.02 30.05 5.49
N ALA A 452 25.11 30.39 6.18
CA ALA A 452 26.14 31.30 5.69
C ALA A 452 26.86 30.76 4.44
N TYR A 453 27.10 29.46 4.32
CA TYR A 453 27.65 28.86 3.10
C TYR A 453 26.66 28.94 1.93
N LEU A 454 25.38 28.60 2.18
CA LEU A 454 24.29 28.72 1.20
C LEU A 454 24.14 30.17 0.70
N SER A 455 24.03 31.15 1.61
CA SER A 455 23.77 32.55 1.25
C SER A 455 25.03 33.29 0.77
N ASN A 456 26.17 33.13 1.45
CA ASN A 456 27.34 34.00 1.23
C ASN A 456 28.36 33.40 0.27
N VAL A 457 28.48 32.06 0.21
CA VAL A 457 29.43 31.37 -0.68
C VAL A 457 28.74 30.85 -1.95
N LYS A 458 27.50 30.34 -1.84
CA LYS A 458 26.73 29.82 -2.98
C LYS A 458 25.68 30.79 -3.53
N ARG A 459 25.38 31.90 -2.84
CA ARG A 459 24.38 32.91 -3.25
C ARG A 459 22.98 32.34 -3.51
N PHE A 460 22.59 31.30 -2.79
CA PHE A 460 21.23 30.78 -2.84
C PHE A 460 20.30 31.68 -2.02
N ASP A 461 19.14 32.03 -2.58
CA ASP A 461 18.05 32.64 -1.82
C ASP A 461 17.39 31.58 -0.95
N LEU A 462 17.50 31.74 0.38
CA LEU A 462 16.95 30.82 1.37
C LEU A 462 15.42 30.71 1.34
N ASN A 463 14.72 31.63 0.66
CA ASN A 463 13.27 31.57 0.42
C ASN A 463 12.90 30.74 -0.82
N MET A 464 13.87 30.47 -1.70
CA MET A 464 13.66 29.76 -2.98
C MET A 464 14.21 28.32 -2.97
N ILE A 465 15.16 28.02 -2.07
CA ILE A 465 15.76 26.68 -1.98
C ILE A 465 14.72 25.58 -1.77
N CYS A 466 14.97 24.43 -2.38
CA CYS A 466 14.17 23.22 -2.20
C CYS A 466 15.09 22.04 -1.82
N VAL A 467 14.51 20.96 -1.31
CA VAL A 467 15.26 19.79 -0.83
C VAL A 467 14.67 18.50 -1.37
N ALA A 468 15.51 17.66 -1.98
CA ALA A 468 15.16 16.27 -2.24
C ALA A 468 15.65 15.38 -1.09
N THR A 469 14.81 14.48 -0.59
CA THR A 469 15.21 13.36 0.26
C THR A 469 15.39 12.09 -0.57
N LEU A 470 16.36 11.26 -0.19
CA LEU A 470 16.80 10.08 -0.92
C LEU A 470 16.86 8.88 0.03
N LEU A 471 16.37 7.74 -0.43
CA LEU A 471 16.48 6.44 0.24
C LEU A 471 16.98 5.41 -0.78
N PHE A 472 18.12 4.81 -0.47
CA PHE A 472 18.75 3.75 -1.24
C PHE A 472 18.61 2.43 -0.48
N GLU A 473 18.24 1.36 -1.18
CA GLU A 473 18.20 -0.01 -0.65
C GLU A 473 18.81 -0.97 -1.69
N GLY A 474 19.71 -1.85 -1.26
CA GLY A 474 20.33 -2.83 -2.15
C GLY A 474 21.51 -3.56 -1.53
N THR A 475 22.41 -4.08 -2.37
CA THR A 475 23.75 -4.49 -1.93
C THR A 475 24.63 -3.26 -1.71
N LYS A 476 25.66 -3.36 -0.86
CA LYS A 476 26.57 -2.25 -0.57
C LYS A 476 27.13 -1.59 -1.84
N LYS A 477 27.67 -2.40 -2.75
CA LYS A 477 28.21 -1.94 -4.04
C LYS A 477 27.15 -1.27 -4.92
N SER A 478 25.92 -1.78 -4.95
CA SER A 478 24.83 -1.20 -5.73
C SER A 478 24.44 0.18 -5.19
N VAL A 479 24.34 0.31 -3.86
CA VAL A 479 24.00 1.57 -3.19
C VAL A 479 25.07 2.63 -3.43
N GLU A 480 26.35 2.28 -3.25
CA GLU A 480 27.48 3.20 -3.49
C GLU A 480 27.51 3.72 -4.94
N GLN A 481 27.31 2.83 -5.93
CA GLN A 481 27.28 3.20 -7.35
C GLN A 481 26.07 4.09 -7.70
N GLN A 482 24.88 3.75 -7.18
CA GLN A 482 23.66 4.51 -7.43
C GLN A 482 23.70 5.90 -6.76
N GLU A 483 24.20 5.98 -5.53
CA GLU A 483 24.39 7.22 -4.80
C GLU A 483 25.36 8.16 -5.52
N ALA A 484 26.53 7.65 -5.94
CA ALA A 484 27.51 8.42 -6.69
C ALA A 484 26.92 9.00 -7.99
N LYS A 485 26.21 8.16 -8.77
CA LYS A 485 25.55 8.60 -10.01
C LYS A 485 24.47 9.65 -9.76
N ILE A 486 23.64 9.50 -8.74
CA ILE A 486 22.61 10.49 -8.42
C ILE A 486 23.25 11.82 -8.01
N TYR A 487 24.26 11.81 -7.14
CA TYR A 487 24.92 13.07 -6.74
C TYR A 487 25.75 13.71 -7.86
N GLU A 488 26.15 12.97 -8.90
CA GLU A 488 26.68 13.54 -10.13
C GLU A 488 25.60 14.33 -10.88
N ILE A 489 24.42 13.74 -11.10
CA ILE A 489 23.28 14.43 -11.75
C ILE A 489 22.85 15.65 -10.92
N VAL A 490 22.75 15.53 -9.59
CA VAL A 490 22.43 16.64 -8.68
C VAL A 490 23.34 17.85 -8.91
N LYS A 491 24.65 17.65 -9.11
CA LYS A 491 25.61 18.74 -9.38
C LYS A 491 25.37 19.42 -10.73
N GLN A 492 24.90 18.69 -11.75
CA GLN A 492 24.61 19.24 -13.08
C GLN A 492 23.47 20.27 -13.03
N PHE A 493 22.54 20.12 -12.09
CA PHE A 493 21.42 21.06 -11.83
C PHE A 493 21.71 21.99 -10.65
N GLY A 494 22.98 22.31 -10.40
CA GLY A 494 23.41 23.26 -9.35
C GLY A 494 23.16 22.81 -7.91
N GLY A 495 22.64 21.59 -7.70
CA GLY A 495 22.36 21.05 -6.39
C GLY A 495 23.61 20.53 -5.67
N MET A 496 23.50 20.32 -4.36
CA MET A 496 24.58 19.77 -3.53
C MET A 496 24.06 18.83 -2.43
N PRO A 497 24.89 17.91 -1.89
CA PRO A 497 24.49 17.02 -0.80
C PRO A 497 24.06 17.79 0.47
N GLY A 498 22.81 17.54 0.91
CA GLY A 498 22.25 18.05 2.17
C GLY A 498 22.56 17.17 3.39
N GLY A 499 23.07 15.95 3.17
CA GLY A 499 23.50 15.00 4.19
C GLY A 499 22.45 13.96 4.59
N GLU A 500 22.94 12.80 5.06
CA GLU A 500 22.15 11.61 5.39
C GLU A 500 21.09 11.85 6.47
N LYS A 501 21.47 12.45 7.61
CA LYS A 501 20.56 12.77 8.74
C LYS A 501 19.38 13.69 8.38
N ASN A 502 19.42 14.39 7.24
CA ASN A 502 18.30 15.19 6.75
C ASN A 502 17.34 14.34 5.91
N GLY A 503 17.87 13.40 5.11
CA GLY A 503 17.07 12.40 4.40
C GLY A 503 16.29 11.52 5.36
N GLU A 504 17.00 10.89 6.30
CA GLU A 504 16.43 10.02 7.35
C GLU A 504 15.28 10.70 8.09
N ARG A 505 15.46 11.95 8.54
CA ARG A 505 14.41 12.72 9.21
C ARG A 505 13.19 12.99 8.33
N GLY A 506 13.38 13.32 7.04
CA GLY A 506 12.25 13.49 6.13
C GLY A 506 11.42 12.22 5.95
N TYR A 507 12.07 11.05 5.94
CA TYR A 507 11.36 9.77 5.93
C TYR A 507 10.65 9.49 7.26
N MET A 508 11.29 9.69 8.41
CA MET A 508 10.65 9.50 9.72
C MET A 508 9.41 10.39 9.93
N LEU A 509 9.45 11.65 9.48
CA LEU A 509 8.33 12.59 9.61
C LEU A 509 7.08 12.16 8.83
N THR A 510 7.23 11.32 7.80
CA THR A 510 6.13 10.86 6.93
C THR A 510 4.98 10.25 7.72
N PHE A 511 5.28 9.40 8.71
CA PHE A 511 4.27 8.72 9.53
C PHE A 511 3.64 9.62 10.59
N VAL A 512 4.23 10.79 10.86
CA VAL A 512 3.78 11.70 11.92
C VAL A 512 2.96 12.88 11.39
N ILE A 513 3.10 13.24 10.12
CA ILE A 513 2.36 14.36 9.49
C ILE A 513 0.84 14.20 9.62
N ALA A 514 0.29 12.99 9.49
CA ALA A 514 -1.15 12.75 9.62
C ALA A 514 -1.71 13.11 11.01
N TYR A 515 -0.89 13.04 12.07
CA TYR A 515 -1.27 13.46 13.42
C TYR A 515 -1.35 14.99 13.58
N ILE A 516 -0.73 15.78 12.69
CA ILE A 516 -0.74 17.25 12.74
C ILE A 516 -2.13 17.81 12.39
N ARG A 517 -2.88 17.13 11.52
CA ARG A 517 -4.27 17.46 11.19
C ARG A 517 -5.14 17.58 12.45
N ASP A 518 -4.98 16.64 13.40
CA ASP A 518 -5.83 16.57 14.58
C ASP A 518 -5.56 17.71 15.59
N ILE A 519 -4.30 18.20 15.71
CA ILE A 519 -3.99 19.40 16.53
C ILE A 519 -4.44 20.69 15.84
N GLY A 520 -4.40 20.77 14.51
CA GLY A 520 -4.97 21.89 13.74
C GLY A 520 -6.46 22.12 14.01
N TRP A 521 -7.19 21.06 14.38
CA TRP A 521 -8.59 21.13 14.83
C TRP A 521 -8.78 21.35 16.34
N SER A 522 -7.71 21.34 17.13
CA SER A 522 -7.77 21.38 18.59
C SER A 522 -7.39 22.75 19.17
N SER A 523 -6.67 23.57 18.41
CA SER A 523 -6.49 25.01 18.63
C SER A 523 -7.36 25.80 17.66
N THR A 524 -7.99 26.88 18.11
CA THR A 524 -8.96 27.65 17.30
C THR A 524 -8.33 28.84 16.59
N LEU A 525 -8.75 29.08 15.33
CA LEU A 525 -8.70 30.40 14.68
C LEU A 525 -9.66 31.38 15.39
#